data_AF-A0A497R3E1-F1
#
_entry.id   AF-A0A497R3E1-F1
#
_cell.length_a   1.000
_cell.length_b   1.000
_cell.length_c   1.000
_cell.angle_alpha   90.00
_cell.angle_beta   90.00
_cell.angle_gamma   90.00
#
_symmetry.space_group_name_H-M   'P 1'
#
loop_
_entity.id
_entity.type
_entity.pdbx_description
1 polymer ?
#
loop_
_entity_poly.entity_id
_entity_poly.type
_entity_poly.pdbx_seq_one_letter_code
_entity_poly.pdbx_strand_id
1 'polypeptide(L)'
;KKRLFTLVIFTIITVVGIASANGIVFSSDEYGNEKNEFAPNEEVYVKGYGLTDNQEVNVYVVINEDWTDGEDIDKGGNVLFYKTVNSNDIDENGPLELGTVSNDGGQYDIPYPGEYDIVYDANKDGKYDSSAGDLVDYVYCQGFQTIPEFTTIALPAAIAMLGAMFYLRRR
;
A
#
# COMPACT_ATOMS: atom_id res chain seq x y z
N LYS A 1 -0.51 -55.05 -46.09
CA LYS A 1 -1.39 -53.88 -45.81
C LYS A 1 -1.35 -53.59 -44.31
N LYS A 2 -0.49 -52.68 -43.84
CA LYS A 2 -0.45 -52.25 -42.43
C LYS A 2 -1.35 -51.03 -42.30
N ARG A 3 -2.36 -51.09 -41.42
CA ARG A 3 -3.25 -49.96 -41.13
C ARG A 3 -2.63 -49.16 -39.98
N LEU A 4 -2.23 -47.92 -40.27
CA LEU A 4 -1.80 -46.95 -39.26
C LEU A 4 -3.07 -46.43 -38.57
N PHE A 5 -3.18 -46.62 -37.26
CA PHE A 5 -4.19 -45.96 -36.43
C PHE A 5 -3.54 -44.69 -35.85
N THR A 6 -4.01 -43.53 -36.29
CA THR A 6 -3.61 -42.24 -35.73
C THR A 6 -4.43 -41.98 -34.48
N LEU A 7 -3.75 -41.90 -33.33
CA LEU A 7 -4.33 -41.49 -32.05
C LEU A 7 -4.35 -39.96 -32.00
N VAL A 8 -5.53 -39.35 -31.93
CA VAL A 8 -5.70 -37.90 -31.74
C VAL A 8 -5.96 -37.66 -30.26
N ILE A 9 -5.03 -37.01 -29.59
CA ILE A 9 -5.15 -36.60 -28.19
C ILE A 9 -5.79 -35.21 -28.18
N PHE A 10 -7.02 -35.10 -27.64
CA PHE A 10 -7.67 -33.81 -27.39
C PHE A 10 -7.24 -33.31 -26.01
N THR A 11 -6.34 -32.33 -25.99
CA THR A 11 -5.99 -31.59 -24.77
C THR A 11 -7.10 -30.58 -24.48
N ILE A 12 -7.85 -30.80 -23.40
CA ILE A 12 -8.81 -29.80 -22.89
C ILE A 12 -8.00 -28.77 -22.10
N ILE A 13 -7.78 -27.60 -22.69
CA ILE A 13 -7.26 -26.43 -21.98
C ILE A 13 -8.47 -25.78 -21.29
N THR A 14 -8.59 -25.98 -19.98
CA THR A 14 -9.52 -25.19 -19.18
C THR A 14 -8.91 -23.81 -19.00
N VAL A 15 -9.31 -22.85 -19.84
CA VAL A 15 -9.10 -21.44 -19.54
C VAL A 15 -10.10 -21.09 -18.46
N VAL A 16 -9.65 -21.04 -17.20
CA VAL A 16 -10.46 -20.48 -16.11
C VAL A 16 -10.39 -18.97 -16.28
N GLY A 17 -11.38 -18.39 -16.97
CA GLY A 17 -11.62 -16.96 -16.91
C GLY A 17 -12.23 -16.65 -15.55
N ILE A 18 -11.40 -16.28 -14.58
CA ILE A 18 -11.87 -15.71 -13.33
C ILE A 18 -12.28 -14.27 -13.66
N ALA A 19 -13.57 -13.97 -13.51
CA ALA A 19 -14.03 -12.60 -13.54
C ALA A 19 -13.34 -11.87 -12.38
N SER A 20 -12.53 -10.85 -12.70
CA SER A 20 -11.99 -9.94 -11.69
C SER A 20 -13.19 -9.27 -11.02
N ALA A 21 -13.40 -9.59 -9.74
CA ALA A 21 -13.95 -8.59 -8.84
C ALA A 21 -12.98 -7.41 -8.89
N ASN A 22 -13.49 -6.18 -8.97
CA ASN A 22 -12.63 -5.00 -8.83
C ASN A 22 -12.04 -5.08 -7.42
N GLY A 23 -10.81 -5.58 -7.34
CA GLY A 23 -10.11 -5.73 -6.08
C GLY A 23 -9.91 -4.36 -5.44
N ILE A 24 -9.64 -4.36 -4.15
CA ILE A 24 -9.22 -3.15 -3.44
C ILE A 24 -7.96 -3.47 -2.65
N VAL A 25 -7.13 -2.45 -2.46
CA VAL A 25 -6.00 -2.45 -1.55
C VAL A 25 -6.08 -1.19 -0.69
N PHE A 26 -5.62 -1.24 0.55
CA PHE A 26 -5.61 -0.10 1.45
C PHE A 26 -4.54 -0.30 2.54
N SER A 27 -4.08 0.81 3.10
CA SER A 27 -3.19 0.78 4.26
C SER A 27 -3.94 0.33 5.52
N SER A 28 -3.30 -0.48 6.34
CA SER A 28 -3.92 -1.06 7.53
C SER A 28 -2.99 -1.07 8.74
N ASP A 29 -3.57 -1.37 9.89
CA ASP A 29 -2.83 -1.83 11.08
C ASP A 29 -2.46 -3.32 10.96
N GLU A 30 -1.76 -3.84 11.98
CA GLU A 30 -1.33 -5.26 12.08
C GLU A 30 -2.50 -6.26 12.09
N TYR A 31 -3.72 -5.80 12.39
CA TYR A 31 -4.94 -6.63 12.45
C TYR A 31 -5.75 -6.57 11.15
N GLY A 32 -5.31 -5.77 10.16
CA GLY A 32 -5.96 -5.61 8.87
C GLY A 32 -7.12 -4.61 8.88
N ASN A 33 -7.22 -3.78 9.92
CA ASN A 33 -8.18 -2.67 9.92
C ASN A 33 -7.60 -1.49 9.15
N GLU A 34 -8.40 -0.87 8.28
CA GLU A 34 -7.99 0.32 7.54
C GLU A 34 -7.51 1.42 8.50
N LYS A 35 -6.33 1.95 8.21
CA LYS A 35 -5.69 3.03 8.98
C LYS A 35 -4.88 3.86 8.00
N ASN A 36 -5.14 5.17 7.99
CA ASN A 36 -4.59 6.08 6.97
C ASN A 36 -3.73 7.20 7.60
N GLU A 37 -3.49 7.15 8.91
CA GLU A 37 -2.59 8.07 9.63
C GLU A 37 -1.64 7.29 10.51
N PHE A 38 -0.33 7.48 10.34
CA PHE A 38 0.71 6.77 11.08
C PHE A 38 1.68 7.74 11.77
N ALA A 39 1.97 7.47 13.03
CA ALA A 39 2.94 8.21 13.83
C ALA A 39 4.37 7.62 13.68
N PRO A 40 5.41 8.34 14.11
CA PRO A 40 6.77 7.83 14.06
C PRO A 40 6.92 6.49 14.81
N ASN A 41 7.66 5.57 14.20
CA ASN A 41 7.89 4.18 14.65
C ASN A 41 6.68 3.24 14.56
N GLU A 42 5.56 3.66 13.98
CA GLU A 42 4.49 2.71 13.66
C GLU A 42 4.80 1.94 12.37
N GLU A 43 4.41 0.68 12.34
CA GLU A 43 4.45 -0.16 11.15
C GLU A 43 3.23 0.09 10.26
N VAL A 44 3.46 0.19 8.96
CA VAL A 44 2.42 0.30 7.93
C VAL A 44 2.22 -1.07 7.32
N TYR A 45 0.97 -1.52 7.30
CA TYR A 45 0.57 -2.77 6.65
C TYR A 45 -0.28 -2.48 5.42
N VAL A 46 -0.38 -3.46 4.51
CA VAL A 46 -1.33 -3.46 3.40
C VAL A 46 -2.29 -4.62 3.54
N LYS A 47 -3.56 -4.35 3.27
CA LYS A 47 -4.62 -5.35 3.15
C LYS A 47 -5.34 -5.14 1.81
N GLY A 48 -5.78 -6.24 1.22
CA GLY A 48 -6.62 -6.19 0.03
C GLY A 48 -7.77 -7.18 0.10
N TYR A 49 -8.69 -7.06 -0.85
CA TYR A 49 -9.81 -7.97 -1.03
C TYR A 49 -10.14 -8.13 -2.51
N GLY A 50 -10.48 -9.36 -2.90
CA GLY A 50 -10.87 -9.67 -4.28
C GLY A 50 -9.70 -9.60 -5.25
N LEU A 51 -8.49 -9.86 -4.76
CA LEU A 51 -7.29 -9.92 -5.60
C LEU A 51 -7.28 -11.23 -6.39
N THR A 52 -6.54 -11.27 -7.50
CA THR A 52 -6.36 -12.53 -8.24
C THR A 52 -5.54 -13.51 -7.42
N ASP A 53 -6.11 -14.66 -7.07
CA ASP A 53 -5.47 -15.65 -6.20
C ASP A 53 -4.13 -16.17 -6.75
N ASN A 54 -3.18 -16.34 -5.83
CA ASN A 54 -1.91 -17.01 -6.03
C ASN A 54 -1.07 -16.46 -7.21
N GLN A 55 -1.05 -15.14 -7.34
CA GLN A 55 -0.27 -14.41 -8.32
C GLN A 55 0.91 -13.71 -7.63
N GLU A 56 2.09 -13.75 -8.27
CA GLU A 56 3.22 -12.95 -7.81
C GLU A 56 3.09 -11.52 -8.36
N VAL A 57 3.13 -10.54 -7.46
CA VAL A 57 2.83 -9.12 -7.74
C VAL A 57 3.86 -8.21 -7.07
N ASN A 58 3.92 -6.95 -7.51
CA ASN A 58 4.71 -5.92 -6.83
C ASN A 58 3.78 -4.97 -6.09
N VAL A 59 4.09 -4.69 -4.83
CA VAL A 59 3.41 -3.66 -4.04
C VAL A 59 4.40 -2.53 -3.79
N TYR A 60 4.11 -1.37 -4.35
CA TYR A 60 4.91 -0.16 -4.22
C TYR A 60 4.37 0.73 -3.11
N VAL A 61 5.28 1.38 -2.39
CA VAL A 61 4.99 2.56 -1.58
C VAL A 61 5.61 3.76 -2.29
N VAL A 62 4.79 4.73 -2.61
CA VAL A 62 5.15 5.88 -3.45
C VAL A 62 4.69 7.17 -2.78
N ILE A 63 5.34 8.28 -3.11
CA ILE A 63 4.85 9.62 -2.74
C ILE A 63 3.49 9.84 -3.43
N ASN A 64 2.52 10.40 -2.69
CA ASN A 64 1.15 10.66 -3.17
C ASN A 64 1.14 11.41 -4.52
N GLU A 65 0.41 10.88 -5.50
CA GLU A 65 0.17 11.49 -6.81
C GLU A 65 -1.27 11.23 -7.31
N ASP A 66 -1.69 11.97 -8.33
CA ASP A 66 -2.91 11.62 -9.08
C ASP A 66 -2.59 10.54 -10.12
N TRP A 67 -3.31 9.42 -10.09
CA TRP A 67 -3.05 8.25 -10.94
C TRP A 67 -3.90 8.22 -12.23
N THR A 68 -3.25 7.91 -13.35
CA THR A 68 -3.83 7.79 -14.69
C THR A 68 -3.33 6.53 -15.39
N ASP A 69 -4.23 5.78 -16.00
CA ASP A 69 -3.89 4.54 -16.72
C ASP A 69 -2.75 4.73 -17.74
N GLY A 70 -1.79 3.80 -17.69
CA GLY A 70 -0.63 3.67 -18.57
C GLY A 70 0.62 4.45 -18.13
N GLU A 71 0.56 5.22 -17.04
CA GLU A 71 1.71 5.97 -16.54
C GLU A 71 2.72 5.09 -15.79
N ASP A 72 3.97 5.53 -15.74
CA ASP A 72 5.04 4.82 -15.03
C ASP A 72 4.87 5.03 -13.50
N ILE A 73 4.96 3.95 -12.71
CA ILE A 73 4.85 4.02 -11.24
C ILE A 73 6.03 4.80 -10.64
N ASP A 74 7.24 4.62 -11.17
CA ASP A 74 8.44 5.37 -10.74
C ASP A 74 8.65 6.65 -11.55
N LYS A 75 7.55 7.32 -11.92
CA LYS A 75 7.61 8.63 -12.54
C LYS A 75 8.28 9.60 -11.58
N GLY A 76 9.36 10.23 -12.05
CA GLY A 76 10.08 11.24 -11.27
C GLY A 76 10.93 10.72 -10.10
N GLY A 77 11.06 9.40 -9.90
CA GLY A 77 11.79 8.85 -8.76
C GLY A 77 10.99 8.89 -7.46
N ASN A 78 9.67 8.79 -7.55
CA ASN A 78 8.74 8.91 -6.41
C ASN A 78 8.53 7.59 -5.66
N VAL A 79 9.05 6.47 -6.18
CA VAL A 79 9.02 5.19 -5.46
C VAL A 79 9.98 5.23 -4.28
N LEU A 80 9.46 4.98 -3.08
CA LEU A 80 10.31 4.77 -1.91
C LEU A 80 10.93 3.38 -1.96
N PHE A 81 10.07 2.37 -2.11
CA PHE A 81 10.43 0.96 -2.20
C PHE A 81 9.25 0.16 -2.75
N TYR A 82 9.51 -1.12 -3.04
CA TYR A 82 8.47 -2.09 -3.34
C TYR A 82 8.80 -3.45 -2.72
N LYS A 83 7.78 -4.29 -2.59
CA LYS A 83 7.92 -5.69 -2.21
C LYS A 83 7.30 -6.58 -3.30
N THR A 84 8.02 -7.62 -3.70
CA THR A 84 7.47 -8.69 -4.53
C THR A 84 6.90 -9.77 -3.62
N VAL A 85 5.60 -10.05 -3.74
CA VAL A 85 4.85 -10.93 -2.83
C VAL A 85 3.82 -11.77 -3.56
N ASN A 86 3.23 -12.74 -2.89
CA ASN A 86 2.05 -13.42 -3.39
C ASN A 86 0.81 -12.58 -3.06
N SER A 87 -0.14 -12.46 -3.99
CA SER A 87 -1.41 -11.74 -3.77
C SER A 87 -2.19 -12.23 -2.55
N ASN A 88 -2.11 -13.53 -2.22
CA ASN A 88 -2.76 -14.08 -1.03
C ASN A 88 -2.14 -13.56 0.27
N ASP A 89 -0.90 -13.08 0.28
CA ASP A 89 -0.26 -12.51 1.47
C ASP A 89 -0.87 -11.14 1.84
N ILE A 90 -1.56 -10.50 0.90
CA ILE A 90 -2.25 -9.21 1.08
C ILE A 90 -3.76 -9.44 1.24
N ASP A 91 -4.34 -10.40 0.51
CA ASP A 91 -5.75 -10.78 0.59
C ASP A 91 -5.97 -11.85 1.66
N GLU A 92 -6.14 -13.13 1.30
CA GLU A 92 -6.63 -14.18 2.20
C GLU A 92 -5.81 -14.36 3.49
N ASN A 93 -4.48 -14.25 3.42
CA ASN A 93 -3.56 -14.45 4.54
C ASN A 93 -3.14 -13.14 5.23
N GLY A 94 -3.41 -11.99 4.60
CA GLY A 94 -2.94 -10.69 5.06
C GLY A 94 -3.60 -10.21 6.36
N PRO A 95 -3.13 -9.08 6.92
CA PRO A 95 -2.35 -8.05 6.23
C PRO A 95 -0.84 -8.36 6.12
N LEU A 96 -0.17 -7.71 5.16
CA LEU A 96 1.28 -7.78 4.95
C LEU A 96 1.96 -6.52 5.46
N GLU A 97 3.03 -6.65 6.25
CA GLU A 97 3.87 -5.51 6.67
C GLU A 97 4.63 -4.91 5.48
N LEU A 98 4.44 -3.62 5.20
CA LEU A 98 5.15 -2.89 4.16
C LEU A 98 6.43 -2.24 4.67
N GLY A 99 6.37 -1.56 5.82
CA GLY A 99 7.52 -0.82 6.32
C GLY A 99 7.24 -0.12 7.64
N THR A 100 8.19 0.69 8.08
CA THR A 100 8.12 1.42 9.35
C THR A 100 8.20 2.91 9.10
N VAL A 101 7.38 3.69 9.79
CA VAL A 101 7.46 5.16 9.73
C VAL A 101 8.74 5.64 10.40
N SER A 102 9.75 6.00 9.61
CA SER A 102 11.08 6.36 10.09
C SER A 102 11.80 7.29 9.10
N ASN A 103 12.71 8.11 9.62
CA ASN A 103 13.64 8.95 8.84
C ASN A 103 15.09 8.45 8.97
N ASP A 104 15.30 7.21 9.43
CA ASP A 104 16.63 6.65 9.70
C ASP A 104 17.34 6.19 8.41
N GLY A 105 16.62 6.08 7.30
CA GLY A 105 17.16 5.73 5.99
C GLY A 105 17.28 4.23 5.74
N GLY A 106 16.49 3.42 6.47
CA GLY A 106 16.31 2.00 6.21
C GLY A 106 15.64 1.71 4.86
N GLN A 107 15.79 0.47 4.39
CA GLN A 107 15.27 0.05 3.08
C GLN A 107 13.75 0.14 2.95
N TYR A 108 13.03 -0.05 4.05
CA TYR A 108 11.56 0.00 4.12
C TYR A 108 11.09 1.11 5.07
N ASP A 109 11.89 2.15 5.20
CA ASP A 109 11.51 3.33 5.97
C ASP A 109 10.55 4.18 5.15
N ILE A 110 9.45 4.57 5.77
CA ILE A 110 8.47 5.49 5.22
C ILE A 110 8.70 6.84 5.94
N PRO A 111 9.22 7.88 5.25
CA PRO A 111 9.56 9.12 5.90
C PRO A 111 8.37 9.79 6.59
N TYR A 112 8.67 10.65 7.57
CA TYR A 112 7.66 11.50 8.19
C TYR A 112 8.14 12.95 8.39
N PRO A 113 7.26 13.94 8.24
CA PRO A 113 5.88 13.82 7.74
C PRO A 113 5.82 13.62 6.22
N GLY A 114 4.75 13.00 5.72
CA GLY A 114 4.53 12.80 4.29
C GLY A 114 3.17 12.21 3.95
N GLU A 115 2.83 12.25 2.66
CA GLU A 115 1.63 11.69 2.05
C GLU A 115 2.04 10.66 1.00
N TYR A 116 1.40 9.51 1.01
CA TYR A 116 1.84 8.34 0.26
C TYR A 116 0.65 7.54 -0.27
N ASP A 117 0.90 6.82 -1.36
CA ASP A 117 -0.02 5.83 -1.92
C ASP A 117 0.58 4.44 -1.90
N ILE A 118 -0.29 3.43 -1.92
CA ILE A 118 0.08 2.03 -2.14
C ILE A 118 -0.40 1.62 -3.53
N VAL A 119 0.55 1.24 -4.39
CA VAL A 119 0.24 0.77 -5.75
C VAL A 119 0.49 -0.73 -5.84
N TYR A 120 -0.56 -1.48 -6.13
CA TYR A 120 -0.53 -2.90 -6.45
C TYR A 120 -0.38 -3.05 -7.97
N ASP A 121 0.81 -3.43 -8.39
CA ASP A 121 1.15 -3.75 -9.78
C ASP A 121 0.99 -5.26 -9.97
N ALA A 122 -0.14 -5.64 -10.55
CA ALA A 122 -0.54 -7.02 -10.72
C ALA A 122 0.37 -7.71 -11.76
N ASN A 123 0.63 -7.04 -12.88
CA ASN A 123 1.30 -7.64 -14.02
C ASN A 123 2.84 -7.50 -13.95
N LYS A 124 3.35 -6.69 -13.01
CA LYS A 124 4.76 -6.40 -12.76
C LYS A 124 5.45 -5.68 -13.92
N ASP A 125 4.74 -4.83 -14.63
CA ASP A 125 5.30 -4.07 -15.76
C ASP A 125 5.81 -2.67 -15.35
N GLY A 126 5.61 -2.28 -14.09
CA GLY A 126 6.06 -0.99 -13.55
C GLY A 126 5.19 0.20 -13.98
N LYS A 127 4.00 -0.06 -14.53
CA LYS A 127 3.02 0.94 -14.91
C LYS A 127 1.76 0.76 -14.08
N TYR A 128 1.02 1.85 -13.90
CA TYR A 128 -0.32 1.76 -13.35
C TYR A 128 -1.31 1.61 -14.51
N ASP A 129 -1.93 0.45 -14.66
CA ASP A 129 -3.01 0.19 -15.63
C ASP A 129 -4.16 -0.57 -14.94
N SER A 130 -5.24 0.16 -14.63
CA SER A 130 -6.42 -0.45 -13.98
C SER A 130 -7.05 -1.58 -14.80
N SER A 131 -6.87 -1.58 -16.13
CA SER A 131 -7.35 -2.64 -17.02
C SER A 131 -6.50 -3.92 -16.98
N ALA A 132 -5.26 -3.82 -16.50
CA ALA A 132 -4.37 -4.95 -16.24
C ALA A 132 -4.60 -5.60 -14.87
N GLY A 133 -5.50 -5.03 -14.05
CA GLY A 133 -5.77 -5.48 -12.69
C GLY A 133 -4.93 -4.77 -11.62
N ASP A 134 -4.25 -3.69 -11.99
CA ASP A 134 -3.52 -2.87 -11.05
C ASP A 134 -4.48 -2.05 -10.18
N LEU A 135 -4.08 -1.81 -8.94
CA LEU A 135 -4.88 -1.10 -7.96
C LEU A 135 -4.03 -0.04 -7.28
N VAL A 136 -4.66 1.06 -6.93
CA VAL A 136 -4.12 2.04 -5.99
C VAL A 136 -5.12 2.19 -4.87
N ASP A 137 -4.63 2.39 -3.64
CA ASP A 137 -5.50 2.55 -2.48
C ASP A 137 -6.43 3.75 -2.61
N TYR A 138 -5.91 4.90 -3.08
CA TYR A 138 -6.71 6.04 -3.50
C TYR A 138 -6.15 6.69 -4.79
N VAL A 139 -7.03 6.95 -5.76
CA VAL A 139 -6.63 7.41 -7.12
C VAL A 139 -6.34 8.93 -7.19
N TYR A 140 -7.04 9.72 -6.37
CA TYR A 140 -7.09 11.20 -6.47
C TYR A 140 -6.75 11.92 -5.17
N CYS A 141 -6.40 11.15 -4.14
CA CYS A 141 -6.07 11.63 -2.81
C CYS A 141 -5.01 10.69 -2.25
N GLN A 142 -4.30 11.14 -1.23
CA GLN A 142 -3.35 10.29 -0.52
C GLN A 142 -4.04 9.04 0.03
N GLY A 143 -3.40 7.90 -0.19
CA GLY A 143 -3.76 6.64 0.44
C GLY A 143 -3.62 6.69 1.96
N PHE A 144 -2.43 7.10 2.41
CA PHE A 144 -2.13 7.33 3.82
C PHE A 144 -1.15 8.48 4.03
N GLN A 145 -1.07 8.94 5.27
CA GLN A 145 -0.14 9.98 5.67
C GLN A 145 0.63 9.60 6.94
N THR A 146 1.85 10.10 7.04
CA THR A 146 2.66 10.04 8.25
C THR A 146 2.69 11.40 8.93
N ILE A 147 2.39 11.42 10.23
CA ILE A 147 2.32 12.65 11.02
C ILE A 147 3.58 12.81 11.89
N PRO A 148 3.99 14.05 12.22
CA PRO A 148 5.09 14.26 13.15
C PRO A 148 4.70 13.84 14.58
N GLU A 149 5.69 13.54 15.41
CA GLU A 149 5.45 13.35 16.84
C GLU A 149 4.92 14.66 17.48
N PHE A 150 3.73 14.61 18.06
CA PHE A 150 3.33 15.66 19.00
C PHE A 150 4.08 15.42 20.31
N THR A 151 5.12 16.19 20.56
CA THR A 151 5.81 16.14 21.86
C THR A 151 4.81 16.44 22.98
N THR A 152 4.54 15.44 23.83
CA THR A 152 3.67 15.54 25.02
C THR A 152 4.03 16.71 25.96
N ILE A 153 5.23 17.29 25.82
CA ILE A 153 5.73 18.45 26.58
C ILE A 153 5.02 19.77 26.21
N ALA A 154 4.46 19.89 25.01
CA ALA A 154 3.77 21.10 24.58
C ALA A 154 2.52 21.42 25.42
N LEU A 155 1.77 20.39 25.86
CA LEU A 155 0.59 20.57 26.71
C LEU A 155 0.93 21.09 28.13
N PRO A 156 1.83 20.45 28.90
CA PRO A 156 2.26 20.94 30.21
C PRO A 156 2.85 22.35 30.14
N ALA A 157 3.64 22.66 29.12
CA ALA A 157 4.21 23.99 28.94
C ALA A 157 3.14 25.05 28.62
N ALA A 158 2.18 24.74 27.75
CA ALA A 158 1.05 25.62 27.45
C ALA A 158 0.16 25.84 28.69
N ILE A 159 -0.13 24.79 29.45
CA ILE A 159 -0.90 24.86 30.71
C ILE A 159 -0.13 25.67 31.77
N ALA A 160 1.18 25.48 31.89
CA ALA A 160 2.02 26.26 32.81
C ALA A 160 2.08 27.73 32.40
N MET A 161 2.19 28.03 31.12
CA MET A 161 2.16 29.40 30.60
C MET A 161 0.79 30.07 30.81
N LEU A 162 -0.31 29.36 30.54
CA LEU A 162 -1.67 29.82 30.86
C LEU A 162 -1.85 30.07 32.36
N GLY A 163 -1.43 29.12 33.20
CA GLY A 163 -1.45 29.24 34.65
C GLY A 163 -0.64 30.44 35.15
N ALA A 164 0.56 30.67 34.61
CA ALA A 164 1.40 31.82 34.93
C ALA A 164 0.74 33.14 34.49
N MET A 165 0.13 33.20 33.30
CA MET A 165 -0.59 34.39 32.83
C MET A 165 -1.78 34.74 33.76
N PHE A 166 -2.57 33.75 34.19
CA PHE A 166 -3.67 33.98 35.14
C PHE A 166 -3.17 34.38 36.53
N TYR A 167 -2.04 33.82 36.98
CA TYR A 167 -1.43 34.17 38.26
C TYR A 167 -0.88 35.60 38.25
N LEU A 168 -0.17 35.99 37.18
CA LEU A 168 0.40 37.33 37.03
C LEU A 168 -0.66 38.41 36.83
N ARG A 169 -1.81 38.08 36.22
CA ARG A 169 -2.97 39.00 36.07
C ARG A 169 -3.73 39.25 37.39
N ARG A 170 -3.58 38.38 38.39
CA ARG A 170 -4.27 38.50 39.69
C ARG A 170 -3.49 39.30 40.74
N ARG A 171 -2.26 39.70 40.45
CA ARG A 171 -1.50 40.70 41.23
C ARG A 171 -1.67 42.08 40.61
#